data_AF-A0A833H9S5-F1
#
_entry.id   AF-A0A833H9S5-F1
#
_cell.length_a   1.000
_cell.length_b   1.000
_cell.length_c   1.000
_cell.angle_alpha   90.00
_cell.angle_beta   90.00
_cell.angle_gamma   90.00
#
_symmetry.space_group_name_H-M   'P 1'
#
loop_
_entity.id
_entity.type
_entity.pdbx_description
1 polymer ?
#
loop_
_entity_poly.entity_id
_entity_poly.type
_entity_poly.pdbx_seq_one_letter_code
_entity_poly.pdbx_strand_id
1 'polypeptide(L)'
;MPAPAVVIDLDIIAANTKRVVERVGPFGTSVFGVVKGACGSPAVARAMLRAGLAGLADSRLDNVQRLRNAGITSPVMMLRIPSVTEAPEVVRLCDVSLNSEASVLDALARAAEDEGKVHDVVLMLEMGDRREGVSPEELMPLAATAMREPSLRLAGIGANFMCASGVLPTIGKLERLARLADEVEQRFGVALDYVSGGNSSNLALMEMEGVELPSRINNLRIGSAILRGENSITGGTLAGYDDAAFTLEAELVEIKTKHSLPDGETGPDAFGNRLVFEDRGARLRGIVNLGRADIRPEGLRPRHRGVEVVTASSDHLIVDITEAKTFAVGDGMRFEMDYGALLQSMLSPYIDKKLAGREAIAPRPTALRLIAPAALHDRQETRDFLAEAVELGLELRRDGAPEPADLPLWIVPDRDGIHALLATADDEAVEDGLLWVDSEPGDIGAARDPETTALFGLRRASREQARIIEQRGILALTMEDVDLIGIRESARKAIERVTATTDGFALVLHGSVARGMGEDPQEAGLSYRECSALMERISASRELRAIVLSGLGEDPVPLHLRAAFGYLISALGKRILGSAE
;
A
#
# COMPACT_ATOMS: atom_id res chain seq x y z
N MET A 1 1.11 -25.14 8.42
CA MET A 1 1.83 -24.19 9.29
C MET A 1 1.68 -22.82 8.65
N PRO A 2 1.11 -21.81 9.30
CA PRO A 2 1.19 -20.45 8.81
C PRO A 2 2.64 -20.11 8.45
N ALA A 3 2.84 -19.68 7.20
CA ALA A 3 4.13 -19.19 6.74
C ALA A 3 4.51 -17.91 7.52
N PRO A 4 5.81 -17.66 7.73
CA PRO A 4 6.27 -16.38 8.26
C PRO A 4 5.73 -15.22 7.41
N ALA A 5 5.36 -14.11 8.05
CA ALA A 5 4.78 -12.96 7.36
C ALA A 5 5.24 -11.62 7.95
N VAL A 6 5.39 -10.60 7.11
CA VAL A 6 5.48 -9.21 7.55
C VAL A 6 4.10 -8.58 7.43
N VAL A 7 3.58 -8.12 8.55
CA VAL A 7 2.39 -7.28 8.63
C VAL A 7 2.80 -5.82 8.42
N ILE A 8 2.20 -5.16 7.43
CA ILE A 8 2.51 -3.81 6.97
C ILE A 8 1.31 -2.91 7.26
N ASP A 9 1.39 -2.06 8.29
CA ASP A 9 0.33 -1.16 8.68
C ASP A 9 0.39 0.16 7.89
N LEU A 10 -0.55 0.34 6.98
CA LEU A 10 -0.64 1.48 6.09
C LEU A 10 -1.09 2.77 6.81
N ASP A 11 -1.81 2.67 7.93
CA ASP A 11 -2.24 3.85 8.69
C ASP A 11 -1.06 4.46 9.41
N ILE A 12 -0.21 3.62 10.00
CA ILE A 12 1.03 4.07 10.64
C ILE A 12 1.93 4.73 9.59
N ILE A 13 2.06 4.15 8.40
CA ILE A 13 2.82 4.75 7.30
C ILE A 13 2.24 6.11 6.93
N ALA A 14 0.93 6.21 6.69
CA ALA A 14 0.27 7.47 6.34
C ALA A 14 0.41 8.52 7.46
N ALA A 15 0.23 8.13 8.72
CA ALA A 15 0.32 9.01 9.88
C ALA A 15 1.76 9.49 10.14
N ASN A 16 2.76 8.64 9.92
CA ASN A 16 4.17 9.04 9.95
C ASN A 16 4.48 9.98 8.78
N THR A 17 4.00 9.67 7.56
CA THR A 17 4.16 10.54 6.40
C THR A 17 3.58 11.93 6.63
N LYS A 18 2.35 12.02 7.13
CA LYS A 18 1.68 13.29 7.42
C LYS A 18 2.51 14.13 8.40
N ARG A 19 3.05 13.51 9.44
CA ARG A 19 3.94 14.19 10.40
C ARG A 19 5.23 14.69 9.77
N VAL A 20 5.82 13.93 8.84
CA VAL A 20 6.99 14.41 8.08
C VAL A 20 6.62 15.66 7.30
N VAL A 21 5.52 15.63 6.54
CA VAL A 21 5.07 16.76 5.71
C VAL A 21 4.77 17.99 6.57
N GLU A 22 4.02 17.83 7.67
CA GLU A 22 3.71 18.92 8.60
C GLU A 22 4.96 19.52 9.26
N ARG A 23 5.96 18.68 9.56
CA ARG A 23 7.21 19.11 10.20
C ARG A 23 8.09 19.96 9.28
N VAL A 24 8.13 19.64 7.98
CA VAL A 24 9.03 20.32 7.04
C VAL A 24 8.31 21.40 6.21
N GLY A 25 6.97 21.35 6.14
CA GLY A 25 6.14 22.30 5.41
C GLY A 25 6.40 23.78 5.73
N PRO A 26 6.55 24.19 7.01
CA PRO A 26 6.88 25.58 7.38
C PRO A 26 8.18 26.12 6.78
N PHE A 27 9.10 25.24 6.38
CA PHE A 27 10.37 25.61 5.74
C PHE A 27 10.29 25.64 4.21
N GLY A 28 9.11 25.37 3.63
CA GLY A 28 8.94 25.28 2.17
C GLY A 28 9.59 24.03 1.56
N THR A 29 9.88 23.02 2.37
CA THR A 29 10.57 21.81 1.94
C THR A 29 9.57 20.75 1.48
N SER A 30 9.68 20.33 0.22
CA SER A 30 8.97 19.18 -0.34
C SER A 30 9.61 17.86 0.09
N VAL A 31 8.83 16.76 0.06
CA VAL A 31 9.32 15.44 0.44
C VAL A 31 9.04 14.42 -0.66
N PHE A 32 10.08 13.69 -1.03
CA PHE A 32 9.99 12.48 -1.82
C PHE A 32 10.05 11.26 -0.91
N GLY A 33 9.02 10.41 -0.97
CA GLY A 33 8.88 9.22 -0.14
C GLY A 33 9.70 8.06 -0.67
N VAL A 34 10.65 7.58 0.12
CA VAL A 34 11.53 6.48 -0.28
C VAL A 34 10.84 5.14 -0.01
N VAL A 35 10.26 4.55 -1.05
CA VAL A 35 9.51 3.27 -0.99
C VAL A 35 10.40 2.02 -1.14
N LYS A 36 11.72 2.22 -1.28
CA LYS A 36 12.73 1.15 -1.37
C LYS A 36 12.61 0.11 -0.27
N GLY A 37 12.40 0.55 0.98
CA GLY A 37 12.30 -0.35 2.14
C GLY A 37 11.09 -1.28 2.09
N ALA A 38 10.07 -0.92 1.31
CA ALA A 38 8.89 -1.73 1.05
C ALA A 38 8.89 -2.36 -0.36
N CYS A 39 10.06 -2.42 -1.01
CA CYS A 39 10.25 -2.96 -2.36
C CYS A 39 9.27 -2.37 -3.39
N GLY A 40 9.03 -1.05 -3.35
CA GLY A 40 8.10 -0.40 -4.29
C GLY A 40 6.67 -0.93 -4.20
N SER A 41 6.21 -1.35 -3.01
CA SER A 41 4.83 -1.77 -2.78
C SER A 41 3.87 -0.63 -3.16
N PRO A 42 2.94 -0.84 -4.12
CA PRO A 42 1.98 0.18 -4.53
C PRO A 42 1.08 0.66 -3.39
N ALA A 43 0.70 -0.23 -2.47
CA ALA A 43 -0.12 0.12 -1.31
C ALA A 43 0.60 1.09 -0.36
N VAL A 44 1.89 0.83 -0.08
CA VAL A 44 2.73 1.73 0.74
C VAL A 44 2.92 3.07 0.03
N ALA A 45 3.17 3.04 -1.28
CA ALA A 45 3.32 4.24 -2.08
C ALA A 45 2.04 5.11 -2.08
N ARG A 46 0.86 4.51 -2.23
CA ARG A 46 -0.43 5.21 -2.14
C ARG A 46 -0.66 5.82 -0.76
N ALA A 47 -0.39 5.06 0.31
CA ALA A 47 -0.49 5.58 1.69
C ALA A 47 0.40 6.81 1.91
N MET A 48 1.62 6.77 1.40
CA MET A 48 2.55 7.90 1.42
C MET A 48 2.03 9.10 0.60
N LEU A 49 1.60 8.88 -0.65
CA LEU A 49 1.13 9.96 -1.53
C LEU A 49 -0.12 10.66 -0.98
N ARG A 50 -1.12 9.89 -0.51
CA ARG A 50 -2.34 10.45 0.09
C ARG A 50 -2.07 11.30 1.33
N ALA A 51 -0.97 11.05 2.03
CA ALA A 51 -0.55 11.84 3.18
C ALA A 51 0.24 13.11 2.82
N GLY A 52 0.35 13.45 1.52
CA GLY A 52 0.84 14.76 1.06
C GLY A 52 2.27 14.80 0.54
N LEU A 53 2.87 13.66 0.15
CA LEU A 53 4.18 13.67 -0.48
C LEU A 53 4.14 14.27 -1.89
N ALA A 54 5.20 14.99 -2.26
CA ALA A 54 5.34 15.60 -3.58
C ALA A 54 5.73 14.58 -4.67
N GLY A 55 6.25 13.43 -4.26
CA GLY A 55 6.69 12.36 -5.15
C GLY A 55 7.21 11.17 -4.38
N LEU A 56 7.67 10.17 -5.13
CA LEU A 56 8.25 8.94 -4.61
C LEU A 56 9.70 8.83 -5.04
N ALA A 57 10.45 7.99 -4.35
CA ALA A 57 11.82 7.66 -4.74
C ALA A 57 12.15 6.20 -4.47
N ASP A 58 12.89 5.58 -5.38
CA ASP A 58 13.37 4.21 -5.23
C ASP A 58 14.79 4.06 -5.81
N SER A 59 15.46 2.96 -5.49
CA SER A 59 16.81 2.63 -5.95
C SER A 59 16.84 1.50 -6.99
N ARG A 60 15.70 0.90 -7.31
CA ARG A 60 15.56 -0.24 -8.23
C ARG A 60 14.50 0.05 -9.30
N LEU A 61 14.85 -0.16 -10.56
CA LEU A 61 13.94 0.06 -11.68
C LEU A 61 12.77 -0.92 -11.67
N ASP A 62 12.98 -2.17 -11.25
CA ASP A 62 11.88 -3.14 -11.05
C ASP A 62 10.80 -2.63 -10.08
N ASN A 63 11.22 -1.91 -9.03
CA ASN A 63 10.29 -1.29 -8.09
C ASN A 63 9.53 -0.14 -8.77
N VAL A 64 10.22 0.71 -9.52
CA VAL A 64 9.56 1.81 -10.25
C VAL A 64 8.59 1.25 -11.30
N GLN A 65 8.99 0.22 -12.05
CA GLN A 65 8.13 -0.47 -13.02
C GLN A 65 6.89 -1.04 -12.33
N ARG A 66 7.03 -1.64 -11.13
CA ARG A 66 5.89 -2.11 -10.33
C ARG A 66 4.94 -0.97 -9.96
N LEU A 67 5.47 0.18 -9.54
CA LEU A 67 4.66 1.36 -9.23
C LEU A 67 3.89 1.86 -10.48
N ARG A 68 4.57 1.95 -11.63
CA ARG A 68 3.94 2.36 -12.89
C ARG A 68 2.86 1.38 -13.36
N ASN A 69 3.13 0.08 -13.26
CA ASN A 69 2.14 -0.97 -13.59
C ASN A 69 0.89 -0.88 -12.69
N ALA A 70 1.06 -0.39 -11.46
CA ALA A 70 -0.03 -0.20 -10.52
C ALA A 70 -0.71 1.18 -10.62
N GLY A 71 -0.52 1.90 -11.73
CA GLY A 71 -1.20 3.17 -12.02
C GLY A 71 -0.60 4.41 -11.34
N ILE A 72 0.55 4.31 -10.67
CA ILE A 72 1.14 5.46 -9.98
C ILE A 72 1.78 6.42 -10.99
N THR A 73 1.14 7.58 -11.16
CA THR A 73 1.55 8.64 -12.09
C THR A 73 2.35 9.77 -11.42
N SER A 74 2.43 9.80 -10.09
CA SER A 74 3.23 10.80 -9.36
C SER A 74 4.72 10.76 -9.75
N PRO A 75 5.47 11.86 -9.58
CA PRO A 75 6.88 11.91 -9.89
C PRO A 75 7.68 10.85 -9.12
N VAL A 76 8.56 10.12 -9.81
CA VAL A 76 9.47 9.13 -9.21
C VAL A 76 10.93 9.53 -9.45
N MET A 77 11.68 9.66 -8.36
CA MET A 77 13.11 9.94 -8.37
C MET A 77 13.94 8.65 -8.24
N MET A 78 14.86 8.42 -9.17
CA MET A 78 15.83 7.33 -9.09
C MET A 78 16.98 7.71 -8.14
N LEU A 79 16.99 7.10 -6.96
CA LEU A 79 17.93 7.39 -5.86
C LEU A 79 19.33 6.85 -6.10
N ARG A 80 19.43 5.64 -6.66
CA ARG A 80 20.72 5.04 -6.95
C ARG A 80 21.20 5.65 -8.26
N ILE A 81 22.46 6.10 -8.28
CA ILE A 81 23.08 6.59 -9.52
C ILE A 81 22.88 5.55 -10.62
N PRO A 82 22.27 5.93 -11.75
CA PRO A 82 22.08 5.04 -12.88
C PRO A 82 23.42 4.53 -13.42
N SER A 83 23.45 3.29 -13.92
CA SER A 83 24.51 2.90 -14.84
C SER A 83 24.20 3.40 -16.26
N VAL A 84 25.23 3.45 -17.11
CA VAL A 84 25.07 3.74 -18.54
C VAL A 84 24.07 2.80 -19.22
N THR A 85 24.05 1.52 -18.84
CA THR A 85 23.14 0.52 -19.43
C THR A 85 21.69 0.68 -18.95
N GLU A 86 21.49 1.28 -17.78
CA GLU A 86 20.17 1.52 -17.19
C GLU A 86 19.52 2.81 -17.70
N ALA A 87 20.29 3.70 -18.35
CA ALA A 87 19.81 5.02 -18.77
C ALA A 87 18.50 5.01 -19.59
N PRO A 88 18.30 4.12 -20.59
CA PRO A 88 17.03 4.03 -21.32
C PRO A 88 15.84 3.73 -20.41
N GLU A 89 16.00 2.82 -19.46
CA GLU A 89 14.93 2.44 -18.55
C GLU A 89 14.67 3.50 -17.47
N VAL A 90 15.71 4.21 -17.03
CA VAL A 90 15.57 5.37 -16.13
C VAL A 90 14.72 6.45 -16.79
N VAL A 91 15.04 6.86 -18.01
CA VAL A 91 14.28 7.89 -18.75
C VAL A 91 12.84 7.45 -19.00
N ARG A 92 12.61 6.16 -19.24
CA ARG A 92 11.28 5.61 -19.49
C ARG A 92 10.40 5.61 -18.24
N LEU A 93 10.96 5.31 -17.07
CA LEU A 93 10.20 5.01 -15.85
C LEU A 93 10.21 6.12 -14.79
N CYS A 94 11.29 6.88 -14.72
CA CYS A 94 11.54 7.88 -13.68
C CYS A 94 11.46 9.28 -14.26
N ASP A 95 10.95 10.21 -13.47
CA ASP A 95 10.86 11.63 -13.86
C ASP A 95 12.16 12.36 -13.55
N VAL A 96 12.86 11.92 -12.49
CA VAL A 96 14.11 12.55 -12.02
C VAL A 96 15.16 11.48 -11.73
N SER A 97 16.44 11.75 -12.00
CA SER A 97 17.55 10.86 -11.60
C SER A 97 18.66 11.60 -10.86
N LEU A 98 19.24 10.94 -9.86
CA LEU A 98 20.42 11.43 -9.13
C LEU A 98 21.70 11.00 -9.85
N ASN A 99 22.61 11.94 -10.12
CA ASN A 99 23.80 11.70 -10.94
C ASN A 99 25.06 12.34 -10.35
N SER A 100 26.21 11.71 -10.56
CA SER A 100 27.52 12.31 -10.23
C SER A 100 28.59 12.02 -11.28
N GLU A 101 28.20 11.49 -12.45
CA GLU A 101 29.13 11.03 -13.48
C GLU A 101 28.73 11.54 -14.86
N ALA A 102 29.69 12.15 -15.56
CA ALA A 102 29.45 12.77 -16.87
C ALA A 102 29.03 11.74 -17.93
N SER A 103 29.66 10.56 -17.93
CA SER A 103 29.33 9.49 -18.88
C SER A 103 27.89 8.96 -18.72
N VAL A 104 27.33 9.05 -17.51
CA VAL A 104 25.93 8.67 -17.24
C VAL A 104 24.98 9.76 -17.73
N LEU A 105 25.34 11.04 -17.56
CA LEU A 105 24.58 12.15 -18.14
C LEU A 105 24.51 12.03 -19.66
N ASP A 106 25.63 11.76 -20.34
CA ASP A 106 25.65 11.55 -21.80
C ASP A 106 24.73 10.39 -22.23
N ALA A 107 24.68 9.32 -21.44
CA ALA A 107 23.81 8.17 -21.71
C ALA A 107 22.32 8.50 -21.50
N LEU A 108 22.00 9.23 -20.44
CA LEU A 108 20.64 9.72 -20.17
C LEU A 108 20.19 10.70 -21.25
N ALA A 109 21.07 11.60 -21.70
CA ALA A 109 20.77 12.56 -22.76
C ALA A 109 20.37 11.86 -24.06
N ARG A 110 21.14 10.84 -24.48
CA ARG A 110 20.82 10.03 -25.66
C ARG A 110 19.51 9.28 -25.50
N ALA A 111 19.29 8.64 -24.35
CA ALA A 111 18.04 7.94 -24.06
C ALA A 111 16.82 8.88 -24.06
N ALA A 112 16.96 10.09 -23.51
CA ALA A 112 15.93 11.11 -23.50
C ALA A 112 15.64 11.66 -24.91
N GLU A 113 16.67 11.84 -25.74
CA GLU A 113 16.51 12.19 -27.14
C GLU A 113 15.77 11.10 -27.92
N ASP A 114 16.15 9.84 -27.75
CA ASP A 114 15.50 8.68 -28.39
C ASP A 114 14.01 8.56 -28.00
N GLU A 115 13.67 8.89 -26.75
CA GLU A 115 12.30 8.88 -26.22
C GLU A 115 11.52 10.18 -26.52
N GLY A 116 12.17 11.19 -27.10
CA GLY A 116 11.57 12.50 -27.36
C GLY A 116 11.15 13.27 -26.10
N LYS A 117 11.89 13.10 -24.99
CA LYS A 117 11.62 13.69 -23.67
C LYS A 117 12.77 14.59 -23.22
N VAL A 118 12.49 15.45 -22.25
CA VAL A 118 13.52 16.13 -21.46
C VAL A 118 13.55 15.48 -20.09
N HIS A 119 14.69 14.92 -19.69
CA HIS A 119 14.84 14.19 -18.44
C HIS A 119 15.47 15.07 -17.35
N ASP A 120 14.89 15.06 -16.15
CA ASP A 120 15.41 15.86 -15.04
C ASP A 120 16.58 15.16 -14.35
N VAL A 121 17.68 15.89 -14.18
CA VAL A 121 18.87 15.42 -13.48
C VAL A 121 19.15 16.28 -12.25
N VAL A 122 19.47 15.60 -11.14
CA VAL A 122 19.95 16.22 -9.91
C VAL A 122 21.40 15.80 -9.68
N LEU A 123 22.30 16.77 -9.53
CA LEU A 123 23.73 16.49 -9.34
C LEU A 123 24.04 16.27 -7.87
N MET A 124 24.65 15.13 -7.56
CA MET A 124 24.97 14.74 -6.21
C MET A 124 26.35 15.25 -5.80
N LEU A 125 26.45 15.77 -4.58
CA LEU A 125 27.68 16.23 -3.95
C LEU A 125 28.13 15.28 -2.86
N GLU A 126 29.44 15.04 -2.82
CA GLU A 126 30.11 14.40 -1.71
C GLU A 126 30.25 15.43 -0.57
N MET A 127 29.66 15.14 0.60
CA MET A 127 29.79 15.97 1.81
C MET A 127 30.14 15.18 3.09
N GLY A 128 30.89 14.11 2.92
CA GLY A 128 31.60 13.34 3.94
C GLY A 128 31.22 11.86 4.02
N ASP A 129 30.10 11.42 3.44
CA ASP A 129 29.64 10.03 3.52
C ASP A 129 30.55 9.03 2.78
N ARG A 130 31.40 9.52 1.86
CA ARG A 130 32.33 8.76 0.99
C ARG A 130 31.65 7.72 0.12
N ARG A 131 30.41 7.99 -0.29
CA ARG A 131 29.56 7.05 -1.03
C ARG A 131 29.35 7.46 -2.48
N GLU A 132 28.65 8.57 -2.70
CA GLU A 132 28.38 9.12 -4.02
C GLU A 132 28.55 10.65 -4.04
N GLY A 133 28.62 11.20 -5.26
CA GLY A 133 28.66 12.63 -5.48
C GLY A 133 30.03 13.14 -5.88
N VAL A 134 30.03 14.29 -6.55
CA VAL A 134 31.26 15.00 -6.93
C VAL A 134 31.75 15.89 -5.79
N SER A 135 33.04 16.21 -5.83
CA SER A 135 33.57 17.27 -4.96
C SER A 135 32.96 18.63 -5.33
N PRO A 136 32.94 19.61 -4.42
CA PRO A 136 32.50 20.97 -4.73
C PRO A 136 33.28 21.62 -5.88
N GLU A 137 34.55 21.26 -6.09
CA GLU A 137 35.34 21.77 -7.23
C GLU A 137 34.85 21.21 -8.57
N GLU A 138 34.29 20.00 -8.57
CA GLU A 138 33.82 19.29 -9.77
C GLU A 138 32.35 19.53 -10.10
N LEU A 139 31.59 20.17 -9.20
CA LEU A 139 30.17 20.48 -9.41
C LEU A 139 29.93 21.34 -10.66
N MET A 140 30.67 22.44 -10.81
CA MET A 140 30.48 23.36 -11.94
C MET A 140 30.83 22.72 -13.29
N PRO A 141 31.95 21.98 -13.43
CA PRO A 141 32.21 21.17 -14.61
C PRO A 141 31.07 20.19 -14.94
N LEU A 142 30.56 19.45 -13.95
CA LEU A 142 29.48 18.47 -14.18
C LEU A 142 28.16 19.14 -14.57
N ALA A 143 27.82 20.26 -13.92
CA ALA A 143 26.68 21.09 -14.29
C ALA A 143 26.78 21.60 -15.74
N ALA A 144 27.96 22.02 -16.17
CA ALA A 144 28.19 22.42 -17.56
C ALA A 144 27.97 21.25 -18.53
N THR A 145 28.31 20.01 -18.15
CA THR A 145 27.98 18.82 -18.96
C THR A 145 26.48 18.64 -19.08
N ALA A 146 25.73 18.65 -17.98
CA ALA A 146 24.27 18.53 -18.01
C ALA A 146 23.61 19.63 -18.86
N MET A 147 24.05 20.88 -18.72
CA MET A 147 23.49 22.04 -19.41
C MET A 147 23.75 22.08 -20.91
N ARG A 148 24.71 21.28 -21.41
CA ARG A 148 25.00 21.18 -22.84
C ARG A 148 24.00 20.31 -23.60
N GLU A 149 23.31 19.42 -22.90
CA GLU A 149 22.41 18.43 -23.48
C GLU A 149 20.96 18.96 -23.46
N PRO A 150 20.35 19.26 -24.62
CA PRO A 150 19.00 19.84 -24.67
C PRO A 150 17.90 18.86 -24.24
N SER A 151 18.19 17.56 -24.25
CA SER A 151 17.32 16.50 -23.75
C SER A 151 17.44 16.27 -22.23
N LEU A 152 18.30 17.03 -21.55
CA LEU A 152 18.40 17.05 -20.08
C LEU A 152 17.99 18.40 -19.53
N ARG A 153 17.42 18.37 -18.33
CA ARG A 153 17.21 19.57 -17.52
C ARG A 153 17.94 19.42 -16.20
N LEU A 154 18.84 20.35 -15.90
CA LEU A 154 19.46 20.45 -14.58
C LEU A 154 18.42 20.93 -13.56
N ALA A 155 17.71 19.98 -12.97
CA ALA A 155 16.60 20.24 -12.06
C ALA A 155 17.06 20.51 -10.62
N GLY A 156 18.29 20.12 -10.25
CA GLY A 156 18.75 20.32 -8.89
C GLY A 156 20.17 19.89 -8.56
N ILE A 157 20.51 20.09 -7.29
CA ILE A 157 21.67 19.48 -6.63
C ILE A 157 21.25 18.84 -5.32
N GLY A 158 22.03 17.89 -4.81
CA GLY A 158 21.73 17.28 -3.53
C GLY A 158 22.92 16.56 -2.90
N ALA A 159 22.74 16.10 -1.67
CA ALA A 159 23.72 15.26 -0.99
C ALA A 159 23.04 14.19 -0.15
N ASN A 160 23.79 13.19 0.30
CA ASN A 160 23.30 12.15 1.18
C ASN A 160 24.20 12.02 2.42
N PHE A 161 23.61 11.64 3.55
CA PHE A 161 24.27 11.55 4.86
C PHE A 161 23.88 10.25 5.56
N MET A 162 24.60 9.88 6.62
CA MET A 162 24.22 8.74 7.48
C MET A 162 24.00 7.42 6.71
N CYS A 163 24.78 7.16 5.66
CA CYS A 163 24.58 5.96 4.83
C CYS A 163 25.81 5.06 4.85
N ALA A 164 26.85 5.33 4.06
CA ALA A 164 27.99 4.40 3.98
C ALA A 164 28.92 4.51 5.18
N SER A 165 29.22 5.73 5.65
CA SER A 165 30.16 5.96 6.75
C SER A 165 29.51 6.53 8.02
N GLY A 166 28.19 6.72 8.02
CA GLY A 166 27.48 7.23 9.18
C GLY A 166 27.79 8.71 9.47
N VAL A 167 28.18 9.47 8.44
CA VAL A 167 28.51 10.89 8.62
C VAL A 167 27.23 11.71 8.78
N LEU A 168 27.14 12.44 9.90
CA LEU A 168 25.97 13.26 10.23
C LEU A 168 25.78 14.46 9.28
N PRO A 169 24.53 14.83 8.99
CA PRO A 169 24.23 16.16 8.48
C PRO A 169 24.51 17.20 9.57
N THR A 170 24.88 18.42 9.17
CA THR A 170 25.00 19.57 10.07
C THR A 170 24.47 20.81 9.35
N ILE A 171 24.02 21.81 10.10
CA ILE A 171 23.58 23.09 9.51
C ILE A 171 24.66 23.70 8.62
N GLY A 172 25.93 23.70 9.05
CA GLY A 172 27.02 24.21 8.21
C GLY A 172 27.19 23.46 6.88
N LYS A 173 26.90 22.15 6.81
CA LYS A 173 26.91 21.39 5.54
C LYS A 173 25.70 21.72 4.68
N LEU A 174 24.52 21.85 5.28
CA LEU A 174 23.29 22.22 4.56
C LEU A 174 23.38 23.65 4.00
N GLU A 175 23.93 24.60 4.77
CA GLU A 175 24.22 25.95 4.29
C GLU A 175 25.28 25.97 3.17
N ARG A 176 26.27 25.06 3.23
CA ARG A 176 27.23 24.91 2.13
C ARG A 176 26.53 24.40 0.87
N LEU A 177 25.63 23.43 0.97
CA LEU A 177 24.83 22.96 -0.16
C LEU A 177 23.96 24.08 -0.73
N ALA A 178 23.31 24.87 0.13
CA ALA A 178 22.52 26.03 -0.27
C ALA A 178 23.35 27.04 -1.09
N ARG A 179 24.53 27.43 -0.60
CA ARG A 179 25.43 28.35 -1.34
C ARG A 179 25.85 27.79 -2.69
N LEU A 180 26.17 26.49 -2.75
CA LEU A 180 26.54 25.85 -4.02
C LEU A 180 25.37 25.81 -5.01
N ALA A 181 24.12 25.69 -4.53
CA ALA A 181 22.94 25.79 -5.38
C ALA A 181 22.83 27.20 -5.99
N ASP A 182 22.97 28.23 -5.16
CA ASP A 182 22.91 29.63 -5.62
C ASP A 182 24.03 29.94 -6.63
N GLU A 183 25.24 29.39 -6.42
CA GLU A 183 26.34 29.52 -7.38
C GLU A 183 26.04 28.84 -8.73
N VAL A 184 25.39 27.67 -8.73
CA VAL A 184 24.97 26.98 -9.95
C VAL A 184 23.93 27.81 -10.70
N GLU A 185 22.90 28.29 -10.01
CA GLU A 185 21.86 29.13 -10.60
C GLU A 185 22.44 30.41 -11.21
N GLN A 186 23.29 31.12 -10.47
CA GLN A 186 23.93 32.35 -10.94
C GLN A 186 24.81 32.11 -12.16
N ARG A 187 25.58 31.01 -12.17
CA ARG A 187 26.52 30.70 -13.25
C ARG A 187 25.82 30.30 -14.54
N PHE A 188 24.76 29.52 -14.45
CA PHE A 188 24.09 28.92 -15.62
C PHE A 188 22.78 29.62 -15.98
N GLY A 189 22.31 30.58 -15.18
CA GLY A 189 21.05 31.29 -15.42
C GLY A 189 19.82 30.40 -15.32
N VAL A 190 19.88 29.39 -14.44
CA VAL A 190 18.80 28.42 -14.21
C VAL A 190 18.17 28.63 -12.84
N ALA A 191 16.97 28.08 -12.63
CA ALA A 191 16.37 27.92 -11.32
C ALA A 191 16.33 26.42 -10.99
N LEU A 192 16.87 26.04 -9.84
CA LEU A 192 16.89 24.67 -9.35
C LEU A 192 15.61 24.39 -8.57
N ASP A 193 14.84 23.42 -9.04
CA ASP A 193 13.65 22.93 -8.35
C ASP A 193 14.03 22.18 -7.07
N TYR A 194 15.17 21.48 -7.08
CA TYR A 194 15.60 20.63 -5.99
C TYR A 194 16.98 21.03 -5.44
N VAL A 195 17.00 21.58 -4.24
CA VAL A 195 18.18 21.65 -3.37
C VAL A 195 17.97 20.63 -2.26
N SER A 196 18.37 19.40 -2.55
CA SER A 196 17.92 18.23 -1.78
C SER A 196 18.89 17.87 -0.66
N GLY A 197 18.47 18.16 0.59
CA GLY A 197 19.31 18.13 1.79
C GLY A 197 19.64 16.74 2.33
N GLY A 198 19.08 15.67 1.76
CA GLY A 198 19.38 14.31 2.18
C GLY A 198 18.15 13.52 2.59
N ASN A 199 18.28 12.78 3.70
CA ASN A 199 17.34 11.72 4.09
C ASN A 199 16.76 11.93 5.49
N SER A 200 16.18 10.87 6.06
CA SER A 200 15.58 10.82 7.40
C SER A 200 16.45 11.42 8.51
N SER A 201 17.77 11.41 8.35
CA SER A 201 18.71 12.02 9.31
C SER A 201 18.50 13.52 9.50
N ASN A 202 17.92 14.24 8.52
CA ASN A 202 17.56 15.65 8.70
C ASN A 202 16.41 15.83 9.70
N LEU A 203 15.45 14.91 9.76
CA LEU A 203 14.36 14.98 10.74
C LEU A 203 14.88 14.74 12.16
N ALA A 204 15.84 13.83 12.30
CA ALA A 204 16.55 13.60 13.56
C ALA A 204 17.38 14.83 13.98
N LEU A 205 18.07 15.46 13.03
CA LEU A 205 18.84 16.68 13.28
C LEU A 205 17.91 17.82 13.78
N MET A 206 16.71 17.94 13.22
CA MET A 206 15.69 18.91 13.65
C MET A 206 15.08 18.60 15.03
N GLU A 207 15.34 17.45 15.67
CA GLU A 207 14.92 17.23 17.07
C GLU A 207 15.90 17.83 18.07
N MET A 208 17.10 18.18 17.61
CA MET A 208 18.09 18.84 18.44
C MET A 208 17.63 20.27 18.72
N GLU A 209 17.78 20.70 19.97
CA GLU A 209 17.31 22.01 20.42
C GLU A 209 17.91 23.15 19.61
N GLY A 210 17.05 24.06 19.12
CA GLY A 210 17.46 25.25 18.37
C GLY A 210 17.88 25.00 16.92
N VAL A 211 17.59 23.82 16.35
CA VAL A 211 17.98 23.47 14.99
C VAL A 211 16.82 23.63 14.01
N GLU A 212 17.00 24.52 13.04
CA GLU A 212 16.08 24.76 11.92
C GLU A 212 16.77 24.46 10.58
N LEU A 213 16.01 23.94 9.61
CA LEU A 213 16.55 23.71 8.27
C LEU A 213 16.78 25.05 7.55
N PRO A 214 17.91 25.23 6.84
CA PRO A 214 18.08 26.41 6.00
C PRO A 214 16.96 26.46 4.95
N SER A 215 16.32 27.62 4.79
CA SER A 215 15.16 27.81 3.90
C SER A 215 15.43 27.44 2.43
N ARG A 216 16.71 27.46 2.02
CA ARG A 216 17.13 27.06 0.68
C ARG A 216 17.04 25.55 0.46
N ILE A 217 17.03 24.74 1.52
CA ILE A 217 16.83 23.29 1.43
C ILE A 217 15.34 23.01 1.20
N ASN A 218 14.95 22.90 -0.06
CA ASN A 218 13.54 22.80 -0.46
C ASN A 218 13.09 21.37 -0.80
N ASN A 219 13.96 20.37 -0.64
CA ASN A 219 13.62 18.97 -0.87
C ASN A 219 14.33 18.02 0.09
N LEU A 220 13.62 16.98 0.54
CA LEU A 220 14.19 15.85 1.29
C LEU A 220 13.67 14.51 0.74
N ARG A 221 14.48 13.45 0.89
CA ARG A 221 14.18 12.09 0.44
C ARG A 221 14.06 11.16 1.63
N ILE A 222 12.87 11.02 2.18
CA ILE A 222 12.63 10.41 3.49
C ILE A 222 12.11 8.98 3.35
N GLY A 223 12.72 8.03 4.06
CA GLY A 223 12.35 6.61 4.03
C GLY A 223 12.13 6.03 5.41
N SER A 224 13.23 5.77 6.13
CA SER A 224 13.19 5.12 7.45
C SER A 224 12.32 5.82 8.49
N ALA A 225 12.26 7.16 8.50
CA ALA A 225 11.37 7.88 9.41
C ALA A 225 9.87 7.64 9.09
N ILE A 226 9.53 7.47 7.82
CA ILE A 226 8.15 7.13 7.41
C ILE A 226 7.86 5.67 7.73
N LEU A 227 8.74 4.78 7.29
CA LEU A 227 8.52 3.32 7.36
C LEU A 227 8.69 2.74 8.76
N ARG A 228 9.52 3.35 9.62
CA ARG A 228 9.89 2.78 10.93
C ARG A 228 9.87 3.80 12.06
N GLY A 229 9.41 5.03 11.82
CA GLY A 229 9.47 6.11 12.82
C GLY A 229 10.89 6.43 13.31
N GLU A 230 11.93 5.95 12.63
CA GLU A 230 13.28 5.82 13.20
C GLU A 230 13.99 7.17 13.35
N ASN A 231 14.57 7.42 14.53
CA ASN A 231 15.56 8.47 14.71
C ASN A 231 16.95 7.92 14.33
N SER A 232 17.42 8.31 13.15
CA SER A 232 18.69 7.79 12.60
C SER A 232 19.95 8.31 13.31
N ILE A 233 19.87 9.33 14.17
CA ILE A 233 21.02 9.91 14.87
C ILE A 233 21.15 9.36 16.28
N THR A 234 20.08 9.42 17.07
CA THR A 234 20.11 9.00 18.48
C THR A 234 19.73 7.53 18.67
N GLY A 235 19.18 6.89 17.63
CA GLY A 235 18.53 5.58 17.74
C GLY A 235 17.14 5.69 18.36
N GLY A 236 16.35 4.63 18.20
CA GLY A 236 14.95 4.59 18.64
C GLY A 236 14.03 5.34 17.68
N THR A 237 12.97 5.95 18.23
CA THR A 237 11.83 6.49 17.47
C THR A 237 11.78 8.01 17.62
N LEU A 238 11.59 8.71 16.51
CA LEU A 238 11.36 10.16 16.47
C LEU A 238 10.14 10.52 17.33
N ALA A 239 10.18 11.71 17.93
CA ALA A 239 9.12 12.19 18.80
C ALA A 239 7.79 12.31 18.04
N GLY A 240 6.78 11.58 18.52
CA GLY A 240 5.45 11.56 17.92
C GLY A 240 5.28 10.61 16.72
N TYR A 241 6.32 9.85 16.34
CA TYR A 241 6.25 8.84 15.30
C TYR A 241 5.99 7.45 15.91
N ASP A 242 5.54 6.52 15.07
CA ASP A 242 5.28 5.13 15.45
C ASP A 242 6.15 4.17 14.62
N ASP A 243 6.80 3.23 15.31
CA ASP A 243 7.74 2.26 14.72
C ASP A 243 7.09 0.90 14.40
N ALA A 244 5.78 0.76 14.62
CA ALA A 244 5.05 -0.49 14.46
C ALA A 244 4.48 -0.75 13.07
N ALA A 245 4.78 0.11 12.09
CA ALA A 245 4.34 -0.04 10.70
C ALA A 245 4.73 -1.40 10.07
N PHE A 246 5.81 -2.03 10.52
CA PHE A 246 6.23 -3.34 10.05
C PHE A 246 6.45 -4.29 11.21
N THR A 247 5.68 -5.38 11.28
CA THR A 247 5.79 -6.41 12.30
C THR A 247 5.99 -7.77 11.65
N LEU A 248 7.07 -8.47 12.01
CA LEU A 248 7.32 -9.83 11.56
C LEU A 248 6.58 -10.82 12.47
N GLU A 249 5.84 -11.75 11.89
CA GLU A 249 5.14 -12.84 12.57
C GLU A 249 5.67 -14.19 12.06
N ALA A 250 5.98 -15.11 12.99
CA ALA A 250 6.41 -16.47 12.66
C ALA A 250 5.93 -17.46 13.75
N GLU A 251 5.84 -18.74 13.43
CA GLU A 251 5.27 -19.79 14.29
C GLU A 251 6.34 -20.45 15.17
N LEU A 252 6.01 -20.67 16.44
CA LEU A 252 6.81 -21.48 17.36
C LEU A 252 6.55 -22.98 17.12
N VAL A 253 7.52 -23.71 16.58
CA VAL A 253 7.38 -25.11 16.17
C VAL A 253 7.95 -26.13 17.16
N GLU A 254 8.79 -25.70 18.11
CA GLU A 254 9.31 -26.55 19.18
C GLU A 254 9.44 -25.78 20.48
N ILE A 255 9.14 -26.45 21.60
CA ILE A 255 9.49 -26.01 22.95
C ILE A 255 10.16 -27.17 23.69
N LYS A 256 11.39 -26.97 24.17
CA LYS A 256 12.13 -27.95 24.98
C LYS A 256 13.04 -27.27 26.00
N THR A 257 13.24 -27.92 27.14
CA THR A 257 14.32 -27.55 28.07
C THR A 257 15.65 -28.03 27.50
N LYS A 258 16.61 -27.13 27.32
CA LYS A 258 17.98 -27.43 26.86
C LYS A 258 18.98 -26.69 27.76
N HIS A 259 20.19 -27.22 27.90
CA HIS A 259 21.27 -26.47 28.54
C HIS A 259 21.65 -25.25 27.70
N SER A 260 22.05 -24.16 28.35
CA SER A 260 22.43 -22.93 27.66
C SER A 260 23.76 -23.05 26.92
N LEU A 261 24.68 -23.87 27.44
CA LEU A 261 25.94 -24.21 26.78
C LEU A 261 25.74 -25.38 25.82
N PRO A 262 26.39 -25.34 24.63
CA PRO A 262 26.50 -26.51 23.78
C PRO A 262 27.40 -27.58 24.41
N ASP A 263 27.10 -28.84 24.15
CA ASP A 263 27.96 -29.96 24.56
C ASP A 263 29.16 -30.09 23.61
N GLY A 264 30.38 -30.06 24.15
CA GLY A 264 31.62 -30.28 23.40
C GLY A 264 32.32 -29.01 22.88
N GLU A 265 33.42 -29.20 22.14
CA GLU A 265 34.17 -28.10 21.52
C GLU A 265 33.40 -27.48 20.35
N THR A 266 33.35 -26.14 20.28
CA THR A 266 32.59 -25.42 19.25
C THR A 266 33.46 -24.88 18.11
N GLY A 267 33.05 -25.16 16.87
CA GLY A 267 33.57 -24.52 15.65
C GLY A 267 32.77 -23.29 15.22
N PRO A 268 33.08 -22.68 14.06
CA PRO A 268 32.21 -21.70 13.42
C PRO A 268 30.86 -22.34 13.03
N ASP A 269 29.79 -21.55 13.04
CA ASP A 269 28.48 -21.97 12.52
C ASP A 269 28.47 -22.07 10.98
N ALA A 270 27.33 -22.46 10.40
CA ALA A 270 27.16 -22.61 8.95
C ALA A 270 27.38 -21.31 8.15
N PHE A 271 27.44 -20.16 8.83
CA PHE A 271 27.64 -18.82 8.25
C PHE A 271 29.00 -18.24 8.64
N GLY A 272 29.88 -19.04 9.26
CA GLY A 272 31.25 -18.65 9.64
C GLY A 272 31.34 -17.86 10.94
N ASN A 273 30.24 -17.67 11.68
CA ASN A 273 30.26 -16.96 12.95
C ASN A 273 30.77 -17.87 14.08
N ARG A 274 31.59 -17.33 14.97
CA ARG A 274 31.92 -17.99 16.24
C ARG A 274 31.06 -17.40 17.34
N LEU A 275 30.10 -18.20 17.80
CA LEU A 275 29.18 -17.81 18.86
C LEU A 275 29.79 -18.13 20.22
N VAL A 276 29.62 -17.22 21.17
CA VAL A 276 29.98 -17.43 22.57
C VAL A 276 28.68 -17.48 23.37
N PHE A 277 28.50 -18.55 24.13
CA PHE A 277 27.31 -18.76 24.96
C PHE A 277 27.67 -18.55 26.44
N GLU A 278 26.78 -17.91 27.18
CA GLU A 278 26.87 -17.82 28.64
C GLU A 278 26.21 -19.04 29.29
N ASP A 279 26.81 -19.54 30.37
CA ASP A 279 26.21 -20.60 31.18
C ASP A 279 25.12 -20.04 32.09
N ARG A 280 23.87 -20.31 31.75
CA ARG A 280 22.65 -19.97 32.49
C ARG A 280 21.89 -21.24 32.90
N GLY A 281 22.54 -22.42 32.85
CA GLY A 281 21.95 -23.70 33.21
C GLY A 281 20.86 -24.18 32.25
N ALA A 282 19.85 -24.85 32.80
CA ALA A 282 18.70 -25.33 32.02
C ALA A 282 17.78 -24.16 31.64
N ARG A 283 17.51 -24.00 30.34
CA ARG A 283 16.66 -22.94 29.79
C ARG A 283 15.54 -23.54 28.95
N LEU A 284 14.37 -22.90 28.97
CA LEU A 284 13.28 -23.25 28.07
C LEU A 284 13.54 -22.60 26.71
N ARG A 285 13.86 -23.42 25.71
CA ARG A 285 14.17 -22.99 24.34
C ARG A 285 12.95 -23.17 23.43
N GLY A 286 12.71 -22.15 22.63
CA GLY A 286 11.78 -22.19 21.51
C GLY A 286 12.51 -22.28 20.17
N ILE A 287 11.93 -22.99 19.21
CA ILE A 287 12.33 -22.92 17.80
C ILE A 287 11.20 -22.27 17.01
N VAL A 288 11.52 -21.22 16.26
CA VAL A 288 10.60 -20.51 15.36
C VAL A 288 10.90 -20.92 13.92
N ASN A 289 9.87 -21.08 13.08
CA ASN A 289 9.94 -21.53 11.68
C ASN A 289 10.49 -20.49 10.69
N LEU A 290 11.59 -19.86 11.06
CA LEU A 290 12.26 -18.79 10.31
C LEU A 290 13.75 -18.86 10.63
N GLY A 291 14.66 -18.73 9.66
CA GLY A 291 16.10 -18.76 9.92
C GLY A 291 16.91 -17.70 9.19
N ARG A 292 18.24 -17.84 9.22
CA ARG A 292 19.19 -16.90 8.57
C ARG A 292 19.02 -16.82 7.06
N ALA A 293 18.48 -17.87 6.43
CA ALA A 293 18.14 -17.85 5.01
C ALA A 293 17.02 -16.85 4.71
N ASP A 294 16.11 -16.64 5.67
CA ASP A 294 14.92 -15.81 5.50
C ASP A 294 15.13 -14.38 6.01
N ILE A 295 15.85 -14.23 7.12
CA ILE A 295 15.95 -12.96 7.86
C ILE A 295 17.33 -12.77 8.49
N ARG A 296 17.67 -11.53 8.85
CA ARG A 296 18.82 -11.20 9.69
C ARG A 296 18.39 -11.27 11.17
N PRO A 297 18.77 -12.31 11.94
CA PRO A 297 18.31 -12.48 13.32
C PRO A 297 18.77 -11.36 14.25
N GLU A 298 19.95 -10.79 14.00
CA GLU A 298 20.53 -9.72 14.81
C GLU A 298 19.74 -8.41 14.73
N GLY A 299 18.87 -8.27 13.73
CA GLY A 299 17.97 -7.14 13.57
C GLY A 299 16.59 -7.35 14.17
N LEU A 300 16.35 -8.48 14.87
CA LEU A 300 15.06 -8.80 15.44
C LEU A 300 14.98 -8.46 16.92
N ARG A 301 13.91 -7.77 17.31
CA ARG A 301 13.55 -7.56 18.72
C ARG A 301 12.20 -8.21 19.02
N PRO A 302 12.12 -9.22 19.89
CA PRO A 302 10.84 -9.82 20.26
C PRO A 302 9.91 -8.79 20.91
N ARG A 303 8.63 -8.76 20.50
CA ARG A 303 7.58 -7.95 21.15
C ARG A 303 7.05 -8.58 22.43
N HIS A 304 7.35 -9.85 22.65
CA HIS A 304 6.93 -10.59 23.82
C HIS A 304 7.93 -10.38 24.97
N ARG A 305 7.44 -9.84 26.10
CA ARG A 305 8.26 -9.63 27.30
C ARG A 305 8.84 -10.96 27.80
N GLY A 306 10.15 -10.96 28.10
CA GLY A 306 10.87 -12.13 28.62
C GLY A 306 11.35 -13.11 27.56
N VAL A 307 11.17 -12.78 26.27
CA VAL A 307 11.72 -13.55 25.15
C VAL A 307 13.03 -12.92 24.69
N GLU A 308 14.05 -13.75 24.47
CA GLU A 308 15.36 -13.34 23.94
C GLU A 308 15.70 -14.14 22.68
N VAL A 309 16.22 -13.49 21.64
CA VAL A 309 16.80 -14.20 20.48
C VAL A 309 18.17 -14.73 20.90
N VAL A 310 18.38 -16.04 20.77
CA VAL A 310 19.63 -16.71 21.15
C VAL A 310 20.57 -16.78 19.96
N THR A 311 20.10 -17.38 18.86
CA THR A 311 20.83 -17.55 17.60
C THR A 311 19.87 -18.08 16.54
N ALA A 312 20.36 -18.31 15.33
CA ALA A 312 19.61 -18.98 14.27
C ALA A 312 20.51 -19.89 13.42
N SER A 313 19.92 -20.96 12.92
CA SER A 313 20.44 -21.79 11.82
C SER A 313 19.93 -21.25 10.48
N SER A 314 20.11 -22.01 9.38
CA SER A 314 19.56 -21.64 8.07
C SER A 314 18.04 -21.44 8.09
N ASP A 315 17.30 -22.34 8.74
CA ASP A 315 15.83 -22.41 8.64
C ASP A 315 15.11 -22.22 10.00
N HIS A 316 15.88 -22.07 11.09
CA HIS A 316 15.32 -22.01 12.44
C HIS A 316 15.95 -20.92 13.29
N LEU A 317 15.10 -20.17 13.97
CA LEU A 317 15.45 -19.12 14.93
C LEU A 317 15.23 -19.70 16.32
N ILE A 318 16.27 -19.65 17.14
CA ILE A 318 16.28 -20.17 18.49
C ILE A 318 16.05 -19.01 19.44
N VAL A 319 15.01 -19.13 20.26
CA VAL A 319 14.66 -18.15 21.29
C VAL A 319 14.76 -18.75 22.69
N ASP A 320 15.12 -17.93 23.66
CA ASP A 320 14.92 -18.21 25.08
C ASP A 320 13.54 -17.70 25.48
N ILE A 321 12.71 -18.56 26.05
CA ILE A 321 11.37 -18.22 26.55
C ILE A 321 11.23 -18.53 28.04
N THR A 322 12.34 -18.75 28.75
CA THR A 322 12.34 -19.16 30.17
C THR A 322 11.66 -18.13 31.06
N GLU A 323 11.90 -16.84 30.80
CA GLU A 323 11.36 -15.72 31.60
C GLU A 323 10.06 -15.16 31.01
N ALA A 324 9.54 -15.79 29.96
CA ALA A 324 8.35 -15.33 29.26
C ALA A 324 7.07 -15.92 29.85
N LYS A 325 5.92 -15.43 29.36
CA LYS A 325 4.63 -16.09 29.58
C LYS A 325 4.65 -17.48 28.93
N THR A 326 3.79 -18.38 29.41
CA THR A 326 3.66 -19.72 28.84
C THR A 326 3.24 -19.65 27.37
N PHE A 327 4.00 -20.32 26.51
CA PHE A 327 3.72 -20.53 25.09
C PHE A 327 3.35 -21.99 24.83
N ALA A 328 2.57 -22.22 23.78
CA ALA A 328 2.33 -23.52 23.18
C ALA A 328 2.99 -23.61 21.79
N VAL A 329 3.32 -24.83 21.36
CA VAL A 329 3.70 -25.07 19.96
C VAL A 329 2.50 -24.71 19.07
N GLY A 330 2.75 -23.96 17.99
CA GLY A 330 1.75 -23.38 17.12
C GLY A 330 1.42 -21.92 17.43
N ASP A 331 1.89 -21.36 18.54
CA ASP A 331 1.70 -19.94 18.85
C ASP A 331 2.52 -19.06 17.90
N GLY A 332 1.94 -17.92 17.51
CA GLY A 332 2.62 -16.89 16.74
C GLY A 332 3.53 -16.03 17.63
N MET A 333 4.77 -15.85 17.18
CA MET A 333 5.75 -14.92 17.76
C MET A 333 5.90 -13.68 16.90
N ARG A 334 5.92 -12.52 17.56
CA ARG A 334 6.04 -11.21 16.91
C ARG A 334 7.38 -10.55 17.18
N PHE A 335 7.96 -10.00 16.14
CA PHE A 335 9.25 -9.31 16.19
C PHE A 335 9.14 -7.94 15.52
N GLU A 336 9.78 -6.96 16.13
CA GLU A 336 10.18 -5.73 15.46
C GLU A 336 11.46 -5.98 14.66
N MET A 337 11.67 -5.16 13.66
CA MET A 337 12.81 -5.27 12.75
C MET A 337 13.61 -3.96 12.70
N ASP A 338 14.93 -4.09 12.73
CA ASP A 338 15.82 -3.03 12.25
C ASP A 338 15.72 -2.87 10.71
N TYR A 339 16.36 -1.84 10.15
CA TYR A 339 16.29 -1.57 8.71
C TYR A 339 16.83 -2.74 7.88
N GLY A 340 17.88 -3.43 8.36
CA GLY A 340 18.47 -4.56 7.67
C GLY A 340 17.54 -5.77 7.64
N ALA A 341 16.93 -6.11 8.79
CA ALA A 341 15.93 -7.16 8.89
C ALA A 341 14.68 -6.84 8.06
N LEU A 342 14.18 -5.59 8.11
CA LEU A 342 13.04 -5.17 7.28
C LEU A 342 13.35 -5.36 5.79
N LEU A 343 14.49 -4.86 5.31
CA LEU A 343 14.85 -4.97 3.90
C LEU A 343 14.96 -6.43 3.46
N GLN A 344 15.60 -7.29 4.26
CA GLN A 344 15.72 -8.71 3.94
C GLN A 344 14.35 -9.41 3.93
N SER A 345 13.48 -9.10 4.90
CA SER A 345 12.14 -9.69 4.97
C SER A 345 11.27 -9.33 3.76
N MET A 346 11.33 -8.07 3.32
CA MET A 346 10.58 -7.58 2.16
C MET A 346 11.07 -8.20 0.85
N LEU A 347 12.38 -8.48 0.74
CA LEU A 347 12.98 -9.15 -0.41
C LEU A 347 12.77 -10.67 -0.44
N SER A 348 12.59 -11.31 0.72
CA SER A 348 12.49 -12.78 0.81
C SER A 348 11.21 -13.30 0.15
N PRO A 349 11.27 -14.23 -0.81
CA PRO A 349 10.07 -14.87 -1.37
C PRO A 349 9.40 -15.85 -0.40
N TYR A 350 10.05 -16.18 0.72
CA TYR A 350 9.57 -17.15 1.71
C TYR A 350 8.81 -16.52 2.88
N ILE A 351 8.77 -15.19 2.93
CA ILE A 351 8.04 -14.42 3.93
C ILE A 351 6.87 -13.72 3.24
N ASP A 352 5.64 -14.01 3.67
CA ASP A 352 4.44 -13.37 3.14
C ASP A 352 4.39 -11.87 3.50
N LYS A 353 3.71 -11.07 2.69
CA LYS A 353 3.47 -9.64 2.98
C LYS A 353 1.99 -9.45 3.15
N LYS A 354 1.57 -9.05 4.35
CA LYS A 354 0.16 -8.86 4.71
C LYS A 354 -0.06 -7.39 5.01
N LEU A 355 -1.01 -6.77 4.33
CA LEU A 355 -1.37 -5.38 4.59
C LEU A 355 -2.28 -5.30 5.84
N ALA A 356 -2.13 -4.24 6.61
CA ALA A 356 -2.92 -3.86 7.77
C ALA A 356 -3.13 -2.33 7.77
N GLY A 357 -3.88 -1.80 8.73
CA GLY A 357 -4.35 -0.40 8.75
C GLY A 357 -5.82 -0.29 8.31
N ARG A 358 -6.58 0.57 8.98
CA ARG A 358 -8.03 0.82 8.87
C ARG A 358 -8.40 2.13 8.14
N GLU A 359 -7.47 2.89 7.58
CA GLU A 359 -7.70 4.24 7.02
C GLU A 359 -7.20 4.46 5.58
N ALA A 360 -6.73 3.42 4.90
CA ALA A 360 -6.35 3.48 3.49
C ALA A 360 -7.48 3.10 2.51
N ILE A 361 -8.73 3.11 2.99
CA ILE A 361 -9.99 3.05 2.25
C ILE A 361 -10.33 4.54 2.00
N ALA A 362 -10.57 4.98 0.74
CA ALA A 362 -11.18 6.30 0.43
C ALA A 362 -12.26 6.69 1.48
N PRO A 363 -12.45 7.98 1.83
CA PRO A 363 -13.36 8.36 2.91
C PRO A 363 -14.69 7.63 2.77
N ARG A 364 -15.24 7.09 3.88
CA ARG A 364 -16.54 6.43 3.80
C ARG A 364 -17.54 7.39 3.20
N PRO A 365 -18.37 6.96 2.24
CA PRO A 365 -19.41 7.81 1.74
C PRO A 365 -20.25 8.35 2.88
N THR A 366 -20.43 9.67 2.89
CA THR A 366 -21.25 10.38 3.88
C THR A 366 -22.59 10.79 3.30
N ALA A 367 -22.75 10.66 1.98
CA ALA A 367 -24.00 10.87 1.27
C ALA A 367 -24.34 9.64 0.41
N LEU A 368 -25.63 9.43 0.16
CA LEU A 368 -26.16 8.52 -0.85
C LEU A 368 -26.72 9.35 -2.01
N ARG A 369 -26.22 9.12 -3.22
CA ARG A 369 -26.73 9.75 -4.43
C ARG A 369 -27.55 8.76 -5.25
N LEU A 370 -28.85 8.98 -5.34
CA LEU A 370 -29.75 8.17 -6.18
C LEU A 370 -29.72 8.67 -7.63
N ILE A 371 -29.46 7.75 -8.56
CA ILE A 371 -29.45 7.97 -10.01
C ILE A 371 -30.43 6.97 -10.64
N ALA A 372 -31.64 7.42 -10.93
CA ALA A 372 -32.72 6.56 -11.44
C ALA A 372 -33.65 7.33 -12.39
N PRO A 373 -34.49 6.65 -13.18
CA PRO A 373 -35.57 7.31 -13.93
C PRO A 373 -36.49 8.11 -13.00
N ALA A 374 -36.94 9.29 -13.44
CA ALA A 374 -37.78 10.20 -12.64
C ALA A 374 -39.01 9.51 -11.99
N ALA A 375 -39.63 8.56 -12.69
CA ALA A 375 -40.77 7.80 -12.19
C ALA A 375 -40.48 6.96 -10.93
N LEU A 376 -39.22 6.62 -10.67
CA LEU A 376 -38.80 5.89 -9.47
C LEU A 376 -38.53 6.80 -8.28
N HIS A 377 -38.19 8.07 -8.48
CA HIS A 377 -37.89 9.01 -7.39
C HIS A 377 -39.08 9.27 -6.46
N ASP A 378 -40.30 9.19 -7.01
CA ASP A 378 -41.54 9.54 -6.31
C ASP A 378 -42.30 8.32 -5.77
N ARG A 379 -41.80 7.10 -6.01
CA ARG A 379 -42.40 5.89 -5.44
C ARG A 379 -42.33 5.89 -3.92
N GLN A 380 -43.32 5.26 -3.30
CA GLN A 380 -43.37 5.16 -1.85
C GLN A 380 -42.18 4.33 -1.34
N GLU A 381 -41.87 3.23 -2.03
CA GLU A 381 -40.77 2.32 -1.71
C GLU A 381 -39.42 3.04 -1.72
N THR A 382 -39.18 3.92 -2.70
CA THR A 382 -37.95 4.72 -2.79
C THR A 382 -37.88 5.74 -1.66
N ARG A 383 -38.99 6.37 -1.32
CA ARG A 383 -39.04 7.33 -0.19
C ARG A 383 -38.77 6.65 1.14
N ASP A 384 -39.33 5.46 1.35
CA ASP A 384 -39.09 4.66 2.56
C ASP A 384 -37.61 4.26 2.67
N PHE A 385 -37.02 3.77 1.58
CA PHE A 385 -35.59 3.43 1.53
C PHE A 385 -34.68 4.62 1.84
N LEU A 386 -34.93 5.78 1.21
CA LEU A 386 -34.15 6.99 1.44
C LEU A 386 -34.27 7.49 2.88
N ALA A 387 -35.44 7.38 3.50
CA ALA A 387 -35.62 7.71 4.91
C ALA A 387 -34.77 6.81 5.82
N GLU A 388 -34.73 5.50 5.55
CA GLU A 388 -33.87 4.57 6.29
C GLU A 388 -32.37 4.89 6.11
N ALA A 389 -31.95 5.30 4.90
CA ALA A 389 -30.56 5.71 4.67
C ALA A 389 -30.16 6.95 5.50
N VAL A 390 -31.09 7.89 5.70
CA VAL A 390 -30.88 9.05 6.59
C VAL A 390 -30.75 8.62 8.04
N GLU A 391 -31.54 7.65 8.51
CA GLU A 391 -31.41 7.11 9.86
C GLU A 391 -30.04 6.44 10.10
N LEU A 392 -29.39 5.94 9.05
CA LEU A 392 -28.02 5.43 9.08
C LEU A 392 -26.94 6.53 9.02
N GLY A 393 -27.34 7.80 8.94
CA GLY A 393 -26.44 8.95 8.95
C GLY A 393 -25.92 9.37 7.57
N LEU A 394 -26.56 8.92 6.47
CA LEU A 394 -26.21 9.36 5.12
C LEU A 394 -27.00 10.61 4.73
N GLU A 395 -26.32 11.62 4.20
CA GLU A 395 -26.97 12.72 3.48
C GLU A 395 -27.61 12.20 2.17
N LEU A 396 -28.69 12.81 1.70
CA LEU A 396 -29.35 12.38 0.47
C LEU A 396 -29.14 13.38 -0.65
N ARG A 397 -28.72 12.88 -1.81
CA ARG A 397 -28.59 13.66 -3.04
C ARG A 397 -29.37 12.99 -4.18
N ARG A 398 -30.03 13.79 -5.01
CA ARG A 398 -30.76 13.34 -6.20
C ARG A 398 -30.10 13.94 -7.44
N ASP A 399 -29.83 13.10 -8.43
CA ASP A 399 -29.35 13.46 -9.77
C ASP A 399 -28.01 14.23 -9.84
N GLY A 400 -27.33 14.20 -11.00
CA GLY A 400 -26.04 14.86 -11.25
C GLY A 400 -24.81 13.94 -11.16
N ALA A 401 -23.64 14.46 -11.55
CA ALA A 401 -22.38 13.72 -11.50
C ALA A 401 -21.94 13.50 -10.04
N PRO A 402 -21.63 12.25 -9.62
CA PRO A 402 -21.21 11.92 -8.25
C PRO A 402 -20.02 12.77 -7.78
N GLU A 403 -20.05 13.21 -6.52
CA GLU A 403 -18.87 13.80 -5.87
C GLU A 403 -18.12 12.72 -5.06
N PRO A 404 -16.82 12.91 -4.74
CA PRO A 404 -16.00 11.91 -4.03
C PRO A 404 -16.55 11.41 -2.67
N ALA A 405 -17.48 12.14 -2.05
CA ALA A 405 -18.11 11.77 -0.78
C ALA A 405 -19.47 11.08 -0.93
N ASP A 406 -19.98 10.98 -2.16
CA ASP A 406 -21.25 10.34 -2.47
C ASP A 406 -21.04 8.83 -2.66
N LEU A 407 -22.00 8.03 -2.19
CA LEU A 407 -22.20 6.66 -2.62
C LEU A 407 -23.22 6.69 -3.76
N PRO A 408 -22.80 6.58 -5.03
CA PRO A 408 -23.74 6.54 -6.12
C PRO A 408 -24.49 5.19 -6.14
N LEU A 409 -25.82 5.30 -6.23
CA LEU A 409 -26.75 4.20 -6.41
C LEU A 409 -27.48 4.37 -7.74
N TRP A 410 -27.13 3.54 -8.72
CA TRP A 410 -27.87 3.45 -9.97
C TRP A 410 -29.00 2.43 -9.86
N ILE A 411 -30.19 2.81 -10.29
CA ILE A 411 -31.31 1.87 -10.50
C ILE A 411 -31.62 1.86 -11.99
N VAL A 412 -31.37 0.72 -12.63
CA VAL A 412 -31.55 0.53 -14.07
C VAL A 412 -32.44 -0.67 -14.37
N PRO A 413 -33.23 -0.63 -15.46
CA PRO A 413 -34.14 -1.73 -15.79
C PRO A 413 -33.38 -3.00 -16.20
N ASP A 414 -32.31 -2.83 -17.00
CA ASP A 414 -31.63 -3.92 -17.70
C ASP A 414 -30.16 -4.06 -17.28
N ARG A 415 -29.50 -5.09 -17.83
CA ARG A 415 -28.08 -5.40 -17.59
C ARG A 415 -27.11 -4.60 -18.46
N ASP A 416 -27.60 -4.03 -19.55
CA ASP A 416 -26.75 -3.41 -20.57
C ASP A 416 -26.14 -2.10 -20.06
N GLY A 417 -24.86 -1.89 -20.33
CA GLY A 417 -24.19 -0.63 -20.02
C GLY A 417 -23.84 -0.41 -18.54
N ILE A 418 -23.96 -1.43 -17.68
CA ILE A 418 -23.55 -1.36 -16.25
C ILE A 418 -22.11 -0.82 -16.09
N HIS A 419 -21.16 -1.30 -16.88
CA HIS A 419 -19.77 -0.82 -16.84
C HIS A 419 -19.65 0.65 -17.24
N ALA A 420 -20.42 1.09 -18.22
CA ALA A 420 -20.43 2.49 -18.63
C ALA A 420 -20.99 3.39 -17.51
N LEU A 421 -21.98 2.91 -16.76
CA LEU A 421 -22.52 3.62 -15.59
C LEU A 421 -21.51 3.71 -14.46
N LEU A 422 -20.82 2.60 -14.14
CA LEU A 422 -19.76 2.62 -13.12
C LEU A 422 -18.61 3.56 -13.50
N ALA A 423 -18.29 3.70 -14.80
CA ALA A 423 -17.28 4.65 -15.27
C ALA A 423 -17.69 6.13 -15.14
N THR A 424 -18.97 6.45 -14.92
CA THR A 424 -19.43 7.83 -14.69
C THR A 424 -19.23 8.33 -13.26
N ALA A 425 -18.74 7.46 -12.37
CA ALA A 425 -18.64 7.69 -10.93
C ALA A 425 -17.37 8.45 -10.48
N ASP A 426 -16.67 9.12 -11.41
CA ASP A 426 -15.20 9.33 -11.39
C ASP A 426 -14.45 8.00 -11.57
N ASP A 427 -13.31 8.04 -12.29
CA ASP A 427 -12.54 6.85 -12.72
C ASP A 427 -12.14 5.89 -11.57
N GLU A 428 -12.26 6.29 -10.30
CA GLU A 428 -11.87 5.52 -9.10
C GLU A 428 -12.78 4.32 -8.80
N ALA A 429 -14.10 4.35 -9.08
CA ALA A 429 -15.00 3.26 -8.68
C ALA A 429 -14.88 1.98 -9.52
N VAL A 430 -14.29 2.08 -10.73
CA VAL A 430 -13.96 0.94 -11.61
C VAL A 430 -12.52 0.45 -11.37
N GLU A 431 -11.69 1.27 -10.73
CA GLU A 431 -10.39 0.87 -10.17
C GLU A 431 -10.54 0.20 -8.79
N ASP A 432 -11.67 0.43 -8.12
CA ASP A 432 -12.18 -0.34 -7.01
C ASP A 432 -12.75 -1.68 -7.50
N GLY A 433 -12.54 -2.78 -6.75
CA GLY A 433 -12.87 -4.11 -7.22
C GLY A 433 -14.36 -4.31 -7.49
N LEU A 434 -14.73 -5.37 -8.19
CA LEU A 434 -16.10 -5.57 -8.65
C LEU A 434 -16.72 -6.81 -8.03
N LEU A 435 -17.69 -6.61 -7.14
CA LEU A 435 -18.50 -7.69 -6.57
C LEU A 435 -19.84 -7.78 -7.31
N TRP A 436 -19.91 -8.72 -8.22
CA TRP A 436 -21.09 -8.97 -9.04
C TRP A 436 -21.95 -10.06 -8.38
N VAL A 437 -23.16 -9.73 -7.95
CA VAL A 437 -24.09 -10.65 -7.28
C VAL A 437 -25.25 -10.94 -8.22
N ASP A 438 -25.15 -12.08 -8.89
CA ASP A 438 -25.97 -12.41 -10.06
C ASP A 438 -26.05 -13.92 -10.32
N SER A 439 -27.21 -14.39 -10.76
CA SER A 439 -27.45 -15.78 -11.14
C SER A 439 -26.87 -16.14 -12.52
N GLU A 440 -26.55 -15.14 -13.34
CA GLU A 440 -25.94 -15.27 -14.66
C GLU A 440 -24.76 -14.31 -14.82
N PRO A 441 -23.74 -14.64 -15.63
CA PRO A 441 -22.53 -13.82 -15.76
C PRO A 441 -22.79 -12.41 -16.32
N GLY A 442 -23.89 -12.19 -17.04
CA GLY A 442 -24.17 -10.92 -17.73
C GLY A 442 -22.95 -10.45 -18.54
N ASP A 443 -22.62 -9.16 -18.38
CA ASP A 443 -21.48 -8.49 -19.00
C ASP A 443 -20.22 -8.49 -18.11
N ILE A 444 -20.12 -9.37 -17.12
CA ILE A 444 -18.93 -9.41 -16.25
C ILE A 444 -17.64 -9.66 -17.03
N GLY A 445 -17.75 -10.31 -18.19
CA GLY A 445 -16.66 -10.51 -19.14
C GLY A 445 -16.08 -9.22 -19.72
N ALA A 446 -16.71 -8.06 -19.51
CA ALA A 446 -16.20 -6.74 -19.89
C ALA A 446 -15.49 -6.00 -18.75
N ALA A 447 -15.39 -6.58 -17.54
CA ALA A 447 -14.69 -5.97 -16.41
C ALA A 447 -13.24 -5.61 -16.77
N ARG A 448 -12.77 -4.43 -16.34
CA ARG A 448 -11.44 -3.92 -16.70
C ARG A 448 -10.32 -4.72 -16.02
N ASP A 449 -10.48 -5.01 -14.73
CA ASP A 449 -9.54 -5.78 -13.91
C ASP A 449 -10.17 -7.09 -13.39
N PRO A 450 -9.93 -8.21 -14.08
CA PRO A 450 -10.43 -9.52 -13.65
C PRO A 450 -9.86 -10.01 -12.31
N GLU A 451 -8.66 -9.55 -11.93
CA GLU A 451 -7.98 -10.00 -10.73
C GLU A 451 -8.56 -9.40 -9.44
N THR A 452 -9.40 -8.38 -9.59
CA THR A 452 -10.16 -7.75 -8.51
C THR A 452 -11.67 -7.89 -8.73
N THR A 453 -12.09 -8.84 -9.57
CA THR A 453 -13.50 -9.13 -9.87
C THR A 453 -13.95 -10.47 -9.29
N ALA A 454 -15.12 -10.49 -8.65
CA ALA A 454 -15.79 -11.69 -8.19
C ALA A 454 -17.26 -11.73 -8.64
N LEU A 455 -17.71 -12.91 -9.10
CA LEU A 455 -19.09 -13.23 -9.40
C LEU A 455 -19.65 -14.14 -8.32
N PHE A 456 -20.76 -13.75 -7.69
CA PHE A 456 -21.36 -14.41 -6.56
C PHE A 456 -22.79 -14.85 -6.87
N GLY A 457 -23.10 -16.11 -6.62
CA GLY A 457 -24.44 -16.67 -6.84
C GLY A 457 -24.67 -17.21 -8.26
N LEU A 458 -23.59 -17.49 -9.01
CA LEU A 458 -23.68 -18.00 -10.37
C LEU A 458 -24.44 -19.33 -10.40
N ARG A 459 -25.51 -19.38 -11.19
CA ARG A 459 -26.36 -20.57 -11.39
C ARG A 459 -26.24 -21.15 -12.79
N ARG A 460 -26.15 -20.30 -13.80
CA ARG A 460 -26.08 -20.71 -15.21
C ARG A 460 -25.01 -19.89 -15.93
N ALA A 461 -24.17 -20.56 -16.69
CA ALA A 461 -23.26 -19.93 -17.64
C ALA A 461 -23.25 -20.74 -18.94
N SER A 462 -23.26 -20.06 -20.08
CA SER A 462 -22.96 -20.70 -21.35
C SER A 462 -21.51 -21.20 -21.36
N ARG A 463 -21.17 -22.14 -22.26
CA ARG A 463 -19.77 -22.60 -22.42
C ARG A 463 -18.81 -21.46 -22.75
N GLU A 464 -19.30 -20.43 -23.45
CA GLU A 464 -18.50 -19.26 -23.79
C GLU A 464 -18.27 -18.37 -22.58
N GLN A 465 -19.32 -18.09 -21.80
CA GLN A 465 -19.21 -17.29 -20.59
C GLN A 465 -18.32 -17.95 -19.53
N ALA A 466 -18.44 -19.26 -19.34
CA ALA A 466 -17.59 -20.01 -18.42
C ALA A 466 -16.10 -19.93 -18.83
N ARG A 467 -15.81 -20.02 -20.14
CA ARG A 467 -14.45 -19.83 -20.66
C ARG A 467 -13.93 -18.43 -20.41
N ILE A 468 -14.76 -17.40 -20.59
CA ILE A 468 -14.35 -16.01 -20.33
C ILE A 468 -14.01 -15.81 -18.85
N ILE A 469 -14.84 -16.31 -17.94
CA ILE A 469 -14.60 -16.24 -16.50
C ILE A 469 -13.26 -16.91 -16.15
N GLU A 470 -13.03 -18.12 -16.64
CA GLU A 470 -11.81 -18.90 -16.36
C GLU A 470 -10.56 -18.26 -16.98
N GLN A 471 -10.61 -17.88 -18.26
CA GLN A 471 -9.46 -17.30 -18.98
C GLN A 471 -9.08 -15.92 -18.45
N ARG A 472 -10.06 -15.13 -18.01
CA ARG A 472 -9.79 -13.83 -17.44
C ARG A 472 -9.41 -13.93 -15.96
N GLY A 473 -9.62 -15.05 -15.28
CA GLY A 473 -9.28 -15.20 -13.86
C GLY A 473 -10.28 -14.54 -12.93
N ILE A 474 -11.54 -14.39 -13.34
CA ILE A 474 -12.61 -13.88 -12.49
C ILE A 474 -12.96 -14.95 -11.45
N LEU A 475 -13.05 -14.57 -10.17
CA LEU A 475 -13.48 -15.51 -9.14
C LEU A 475 -14.99 -15.74 -9.27
N ALA A 476 -15.41 -16.90 -9.74
CA ALA A 476 -16.82 -17.28 -9.72
C ALA A 476 -17.12 -18.19 -8.53
N LEU A 477 -18.05 -17.74 -7.68
CA LEU A 477 -18.63 -18.49 -6.57
C LEU A 477 -20.06 -18.88 -6.97
N THR A 478 -20.22 -20.14 -7.34
CA THR A 478 -21.48 -20.71 -7.76
C THR A 478 -22.40 -20.97 -6.56
N MET A 479 -23.66 -21.28 -6.83
CA MET A 479 -24.57 -21.76 -5.79
C MET A 479 -24.07 -23.04 -5.11
N GLU A 480 -23.41 -23.93 -5.85
CA GLU A 480 -22.79 -25.14 -5.30
C GLU A 480 -21.66 -24.79 -4.33
N ASP A 481 -20.85 -23.77 -4.62
CA ASP A 481 -19.82 -23.29 -3.70
C ASP A 481 -20.43 -22.74 -2.41
N VAL A 482 -21.51 -21.96 -2.50
CA VAL A 482 -22.23 -21.43 -1.34
C VAL A 482 -22.78 -22.56 -0.46
N ASP A 483 -23.31 -23.61 -1.06
CA ASP A 483 -23.80 -24.80 -0.35
C ASP A 483 -22.67 -25.60 0.32
N LEU A 484 -21.52 -25.72 -0.35
CA LEU A 484 -20.39 -26.55 0.11
C LEU A 484 -19.58 -25.90 1.24
N ILE A 485 -19.18 -24.63 1.09
CA ILE A 485 -18.31 -23.95 2.07
C ILE A 485 -19.06 -22.95 2.96
N GLY A 486 -20.33 -22.67 2.64
CA GLY A 486 -21.22 -21.82 3.42
C GLY A 486 -21.11 -20.34 3.07
N ILE A 487 -22.25 -19.65 3.12
CA ILE A 487 -22.41 -18.23 2.76
C ILE A 487 -21.37 -17.29 3.37
N ARG A 488 -20.96 -17.53 4.62
CA ARG A 488 -20.00 -16.66 5.33
C ARG A 488 -18.61 -16.74 4.74
N GLU A 489 -18.18 -17.95 4.38
CA GLU A 489 -16.85 -18.19 3.84
C GLU A 489 -16.80 -17.82 2.36
N SER A 490 -17.85 -18.11 1.59
CA SER A 490 -17.99 -17.63 0.22
C SER A 490 -17.96 -16.09 0.18
N ALA A 491 -18.74 -15.42 1.04
CA ALA A 491 -18.74 -13.96 1.10
C ALA A 491 -17.37 -13.38 1.48
N ARG A 492 -16.66 -14.01 2.43
CA ARG A 492 -15.28 -13.62 2.79
C ARG A 492 -14.34 -13.71 1.58
N LYS A 493 -14.35 -14.84 0.85
CA LYS A 493 -13.53 -15.02 -0.35
C LYS A 493 -13.86 -14.02 -1.46
N ALA A 494 -15.15 -13.71 -1.65
CA ALA A 494 -15.59 -12.73 -2.63
C ALA A 494 -15.08 -11.33 -2.27
N ILE A 495 -15.27 -10.90 -1.02
CA ILE A 495 -14.82 -9.59 -0.53
C ILE A 495 -13.29 -9.49 -0.60
N GLU A 496 -12.56 -10.48 -0.09
CA GLU A 496 -11.09 -10.50 -0.16
C GLU A 496 -10.56 -10.44 -1.59
N ARG A 497 -11.26 -11.07 -2.55
CA ARG A 497 -10.88 -10.99 -3.96
C ARG A 497 -11.02 -9.56 -4.48
N VAL A 498 -12.16 -8.92 -4.22
CA VAL A 498 -12.45 -7.58 -4.73
C VAL A 498 -11.75 -6.48 -3.93
N THR A 499 -11.13 -6.79 -2.80
CA THR A 499 -10.36 -5.81 -1.98
C THR A 499 -8.89 -6.15 -1.82
N ALA A 500 -8.38 -7.17 -2.54
CA ALA A 500 -6.99 -7.61 -2.44
C ALA A 500 -5.98 -6.49 -2.74
N THR A 501 -6.31 -5.59 -3.68
CA THR A 501 -5.42 -4.53 -4.17
C THR A 501 -6.10 -3.17 -4.32
N THR A 502 -7.35 -3.04 -3.89
CA THR A 502 -8.23 -1.87 -4.12
C THR A 502 -8.64 -1.19 -2.81
N ASP A 503 -9.07 0.07 -2.88
CA ASP A 503 -9.47 0.85 -1.71
C ASP A 503 -10.97 0.64 -1.34
N GLY A 504 -11.68 -0.15 -2.14
CA GLY A 504 -13.04 -0.61 -1.94
C GLY A 504 -13.55 -1.45 -3.10
N PHE A 505 -14.87 -1.57 -3.21
CA PHE A 505 -15.52 -2.25 -4.34
C PHE A 505 -16.89 -1.68 -4.71
N ALA A 506 -17.26 -1.87 -5.98
CA ALA A 506 -18.61 -1.66 -6.48
C ALA A 506 -19.45 -2.93 -6.33
N LEU A 507 -20.66 -2.79 -5.78
CA LEU A 507 -21.66 -3.86 -5.72
C LEU A 507 -22.59 -3.78 -6.93
N VAL A 508 -22.61 -4.81 -7.76
CA VAL A 508 -23.64 -4.99 -8.79
C VAL A 508 -24.63 -6.04 -8.30
N LEU A 509 -25.86 -5.64 -7.99
CA LEU A 509 -26.92 -6.53 -7.51
C LEU A 509 -28.02 -6.65 -8.56
N HIS A 510 -28.16 -7.84 -9.14
CA HIS A 510 -29.18 -8.11 -10.16
C HIS A 510 -30.43 -8.77 -9.55
N GLY A 511 -31.63 -8.40 -10.03
CA GLY A 511 -32.92 -8.89 -9.54
C GLY A 511 -33.13 -10.42 -9.59
N SER A 512 -32.40 -11.12 -10.45
CA SER A 512 -32.48 -12.58 -10.60
C SER A 512 -31.79 -13.37 -9.48
N VAL A 513 -30.91 -12.76 -8.68
CA VAL A 513 -30.08 -13.52 -7.74
C VAL A 513 -30.77 -13.84 -6.42
N ALA A 514 -31.66 -12.97 -5.96
CA ALA A 514 -32.22 -13.03 -4.62
C ALA A 514 -33.74 -13.18 -4.64
N ARG A 515 -34.24 -14.04 -3.75
CA ARG A 515 -35.67 -14.34 -3.68
C ARG A 515 -36.47 -13.07 -3.40
N GLY A 516 -37.50 -12.86 -4.21
CA GLY A 516 -38.42 -11.74 -4.09
C GLY A 516 -38.01 -10.48 -4.86
N MET A 517 -36.89 -10.48 -5.60
CA MET A 517 -36.48 -9.36 -6.47
C MET A 517 -36.83 -9.55 -7.95
N GLY A 518 -37.01 -10.80 -8.41
CA GLY A 518 -37.36 -11.13 -9.80
C GLY A 518 -38.78 -11.68 -9.95
N GLU A 519 -39.25 -11.79 -11.19
CA GLU A 519 -40.60 -12.26 -11.52
C GLU A 519 -40.85 -13.73 -11.17
N ASP A 520 -39.83 -14.59 -11.27
CA ASP A 520 -39.92 -16.00 -10.88
C ASP A 520 -39.13 -16.29 -9.58
N PRO A 521 -39.82 -16.54 -8.45
CA PRO A 521 -39.19 -16.92 -7.19
C PRO A 521 -38.41 -18.23 -7.24
N GLN A 522 -38.61 -19.08 -8.26
CA GLN A 522 -37.86 -20.34 -8.47
C GLN A 522 -36.55 -20.11 -9.24
N GLU A 523 -36.38 -18.95 -9.85
CA GLU A 523 -35.15 -18.57 -10.55
C GLU A 523 -34.09 -17.97 -9.63
N ALA A 524 -34.51 -17.43 -8.47
CA ALA A 524 -33.61 -16.92 -7.44
C ALA A 524 -32.63 -17.98 -6.92
N GLY A 525 -31.33 -17.63 -6.92
CA GLY A 525 -30.27 -18.47 -6.37
C GLY A 525 -30.22 -18.41 -4.85
N LEU A 526 -30.00 -17.21 -4.30
CA LEU A 526 -29.83 -17.00 -2.87
C LEU A 526 -31.18 -16.89 -2.15
N SER A 527 -31.29 -17.57 -1.01
CA SER A 527 -32.36 -17.35 -0.06
C SER A 527 -32.27 -15.95 0.56
N TYR A 528 -33.37 -15.48 1.16
CA TYR A 528 -33.40 -14.22 1.91
C TYR A 528 -32.28 -14.16 2.96
N ARG A 529 -32.07 -15.26 3.70
CA ARG A 529 -31.05 -15.34 4.75
C ARG A 529 -29.64 -15.23 4.19
N GLU A 530 -29.38 -15.84 3.03
CA GLU A 530 -28.05 -15.82 2.43
C GLU A 530 -27.73 -14.46 1.83
N CYS A 531 -28.67 -13.86 1.12
CA CYS A 531 -28.51 -12.51 0.59
C CYS A 531 -28.31 -11.51 1.73
N SER A 532 -29.12 -11.54 2.79
CA SER A 532 -28.91 -10.70 3.98
C SER A 532 -27.55 -10.94 4.63
N ALA A 533 -27.11 -12.20 4.77
CA ALA A 533 -25.80 -12.50 5.34
C ALA A 533 -24.65 -11.96 4.47
N LEU A 534 -24.78 -11.98 3.14
CA LEU A 534 -23.83 -11.36 2.22
C LEU A 534 -23.82 -9.83 2.40
N MET A 535 -24.99 -9.19 2.45
CA MET A 535 -25.11 -7.74 2.63
C MET A 535 -24.54 -7.27 3.98
N GLU A 536 -24.76 -8.02 5.05
CA GLU A 536 -24.14 -7.75 6.36
C GLU A 536 -22.61 -7.86 6.31
N ARG A 537 -22.06 -8.76 5.48
CA ARG A 537 -20.60 -8.86 5.28
C ARG A 537 -20.05 -7.71 4.46
N ILE A 538 -20.75 -7.30 3.41
CA ILE A 538 -20.44 -6.10 2.62
C ILE A 538 -20.43 -4.86 3.53
N SER A 539 -21.45 -4.71 4.38
CA SER A 539 -21.49 -3.63 5.35
C SER A 539 -20.33 -3.69 6.36
N ALA A 540 -20.05 -4.89 6.88
CA ALA A 540 -18.99 -5.10 7.85
C ALA A 540 -17.59 -4.82 7.28
N SER A 541 -17.39 -5.00 5.97
CA SER A 541 -16.11 -4.71 5.31
C SER A 541 -15.82 -3.20 5.29
N ARG A 542 -16.88 -2.36 5.24
CA ARG A 542 -16.78 -0.89 5.20
C ARG A 542 -16.03 -0.37 3.96
N GLU A 543 -16.07 -1.16 2.90
CA GLU A 543 -15.32 -0.97 1.64
C GLU A 543 -16.25 -0.72 0.43
N LEU A 544 -17.56 -0.55 0.65
CA LEU A 544 -18.54 -0.33 -0.42
C LEU A 544 -18.46 1.10 -1.01
N ARG A 545 -18.35 1.20 -2.34
CA ARG A 545 -18.08 2.46 -3.08
C ARG A 545 -19.13 2.88 -4.08
N ALA A 546 -19.81 1.91 -4.64
CA ALA A 546 -20.84 2.12 -5.65
C ALA A 546 -21.85 0.99 -5.56
N ILE A 547 -23.10 1.27 -5.92
CA ILE A 547 -24.15 0.25 -6.01
C ILE A 547 -24.86 0.39 -7.35
N VAL A 548 -24.95 -0.71 -8.09
CA VAL A 548 -25.83 -0.82 -9.26
C VAL A 548 -26.90 -1.86 -8.95
N LEU A 549 -28.15 -1.42 -8.93
CA LEU A 549 -29.32 -2.27 -8.85
C LEU A 549 -29.93 -2.42 -10.24
N SER A 550 -29.94 -3.62 -10.79
CA SER A 550 -30.40 -3.91 -12.16
C SER A 550 -31.39 -5.07 -12.22
N GLY A 551 -32.09 -5.22 -13.35
CA GLY A 551 -32.93 -6.40 -13.61
C GLY A 551 -34.26 -6.43 -12.89
N LEU A 552 -34.81 -5.26 -12.54
CA LEU A 552 -36.15 -5.15 -11.95
C LEU A 552 -37.23 -4.74 -12.98
N GLY A 553 -36.84 -4.49 -14.24
CA GLY A 553 -37.71 -3.98 -15.32
C GLY A 553 -37.93 -2.46 -15.27
N GLU A 554 -38.56 -1.92 -16.33
CA GLU A 554 -38.84 -0.48 -16.46
C GLU A 554 -39.85 0.05 -15.41
N ASP A 555 -40.82 -0.80 -15.05
CA ASP A 555 -41.82 -0.53 -14.01
C ASP A 555 -41.78 -1.66 -12.96
N PRO A 556 -40.84 -1.60 -12.01
CA PRO A 556 -40.66 -2.66 -11.04
C PRO A 556 -41.86 -2.77 -10.11
N VAL A 557 -42.35 -4.00 -9.93
CA VAL A 557 -43.45 -4.33 -9.02
C VAL A 557 -43.06 -3.88 -7.59
N PRO A 558 -43.97 -3.25 -6.82
CA PRO A 558 -43.68 -2.74 -5.47
C PRO A 558 -43.00 -3.76 -4.54
N LEU A 559 -43.39 -5.03 -4.61
CA LEU A 559 -42.82 -6.09 -3.80
C LEU A 559 -41.33 -6.32 -4.11
N HIS A 560 -40.94 -6.31 -5.38
CA HIS A 560 -39.57 -6.54 -5.82
C HIS A 560 -38.66 -5.39 -5.44
N LEU A 561 -39.16 -4.17 -5.62
CA LEU A 561 -38.44 -2.96 -5.25
C LEU A 561 -38.20 -2.89 -3.73
N ARG A 562 -39.19 -3.27 -2.90
CA ARG A 562 -39.01 -3.37 -1.43
C ARG A 562 -37.99 -4.43 -1.04
N ALA A 563 -38.01 -5.59 -1.68
CA ALA A 563 -37.03 -6.65 -1.41
C ALA A 563 -35.61 -6.16 -1.71
N ALA A 564 -35.41 -5.55 -2.88
CA ALA A 564 -34.13 -4.99 -3.29
C ALA A 564 -33.62 -3.93 -2.29
N PHE A 565 -34.46 -2.95 -1.94
CA PHE A 565 -34.10 -1.92 -0.95
C PHE A 565 -33.83 -2.50 0.44
N GLY A 566 -34.52 -3.56 0.85
CA GLY A 566 -34.24 -4.28 2.10
C GLY A 566 -32.83 -4.91 2.13
N TYR A 567 -32.33 -5.40 1.01
CA TYR A 567 -30.95 -5.89 0.91
C TYR A 567 -29.94 -4.73 0.87
N LEU A 568 -30.23 -3.68 0.09
CA LEU A 568 -29.35 -2.52 0.01
C LEU A 568 -29.19 -1.82 1.35
N ILE A 569 -30.26 -1.63 2.12
CA ILE A 569 -30.14 -0.99 3.44
C ILE A 569 -29.34 -1.85 4.43
N SER A 570 -29.39 -3.18 4.30
CA SER A 570 -28.51 -4.08 5.06
C SER A 570 -27.04 -3.90 4.67
N ALA A 571 -26.75 -3.71 3.37
CA ALA A 571 -25.40 -3.40 2.88
C ALA A 571 -24.91 -2.03 3.37
N LEU A 572 -25.82 -1.08 3.58
CA LEU A 572 -25.53 0.24 4.15
C LEU A 572 -25.37 0.22 5.68
N GLY A 573 -25.69 -0.89 6.36
CA GLY A 573 -25.41 -1.08 7.79
C GLY A 573 -26.59 -1.17 8.72
N LYS A 574 -27.82 -1.29 8.20
CA LYS A 574 -28.99 -1.60 9.03
C LYS A 574 -28.85 -3.00 9.63
N ARG A 575 -28.87 -3.08 10.96
CA ARG A 575 -28.95 -4.35 11.72
C ARG A 575 -30.40 -4.64 12.08
N ILE A 576 -30.80 -5.91 12.01
CA ILE A 576 -32.14 -6.38 12.39
C ILE A 576 -32.42 -6.14 13.88
N LEU A 577 -31.38 -6.16 14.72
CA LEU A 577 -31.44 -5.76 16.12
C LEU A 577 -30.86 -4.36 16.23
N GLY A 578 -31.69 -3.39 16.62
CA GLY A 578 -31.32 -1.98 16.76
C GLY A 578 -30.05 -1.77 17.60
N SER A 579 -29.34 -0.69 17.27
CA SER A 579 -28.13 -0.21 17.94
C SER A 579 -28.23 -0.26 19.47
N ALA A 580 -27.28 -0.95 20.10
CA ALA A 580 -26.82 -0.55 21.43
C ALA A 580 -25.74 0.51 21.23
N GLU A 581 -25.90 1.61 21.95
CA GLU A 581 -25.12 2.85 22.03
C GLU A 581 -23.62 2.76 21.69
#